data_AF-A0A2P8GM42-F1
#
_entry.id   AF-A0A2P8GM42-F1
#
_cell.length_a   1.000
_cell.length_b   1.000
_cell.length_c   1.000
_cell.angle_alpha   90.00
_cell.angle_beta   90.00
_cell.angle_gamma   90.00
#
_symmetry.space_group_name_H-M   'P 1'
#
loop_
_entity.id
_entity.type
_entity.pdbx_description
1 polymer ?
#
loop_
_entity_poly.entity_id
_entity_poly.type
_entity_poly.pdbx_seq_one_letter_code
_entity_poly.pdbx_strand_id
1 'polypeptide(L)' 'MLRRLAFGENEGIIMEQDCYWLHRDIVPEPAAEIGEVRFFSVADYSRQEAQAPGVIAILHKLQQEGFID' A
#
# COMPACT_ATOMS: atom_id res chain seq x y z
N MET A 1 13.57 -1.34 0.02
CA MET A 1 13.65 -0.60 1.29
C MET A 1 13.16 0.83 1.13
N LEU A 2 11.89 1.06 1.46
CA LEU A 2 11.23 2.37 1.44
C LEU A 2 10.95 2.79 2.89
N ARG A 3 11.26 4.04 3.24
CA ARG A 3 11.06 4.59 4.58
C ARG A 3 10.11 5.78 4.56
N ARG A 4 9.02 5.71 5.33
CA ARG A 4 7.95 6.72 5.41
C ARG A 4 7.35 6.78 6.81
N LEU A 5 6.60 7.84 7.11
CA LEU A 5 5.84 7.94 8.36
C LEU A 5 4.86 6.76 8.48
N ALA A 6 4.81 6.16 9.67
CA ALA A 6 3.88 5.10 9.99
C ALA A 6 2.47 5.70 10.14
N PHE A 7 1.54 5.26 9.28
CA PHE A 7 0.15 5.71 9.35
C PHE A 7 -0.53 5.14 10.61
N GLY A 8 -1.25 5.99 11.35
CA GLY A 8 -1.93 5.60 12.60
C GLY A 8 -1.06 5.61 13.85
N GLU A 9 0.25 5.87 13.72
CA GLU A 9 1.19 5.97 14.83
C GLU A 9 1.40 7.42 15.29
N ASN A 10 2.09 7.58 16.42
CA ASN A 10 2.53 8.89 16.88
C ASN A 10 3.43 9.60 15.85
N GLU A 11 3.44 10.93 15.88
CA GLU A 11 4.27 11.73 14.98
C GLU A 11 5.76 11.37 15.09
N GLY A 12 6.43 11.37 13.93
CA GLY A 12 7.87 11.08 13.83
C GLY A 12 8.24 9.60 13.82
N ILE A 13 7.30 8.68 14.00
CA ILE A 13 7.56 7.25 13.84
C ILE A 13 7.73 6.92 12.35
N ILE A 14 8.88 6.36 12.01
CA ILE A 14 9.24 5.96 10.64
C ILE A 14 9.13 4.44 10.52
N MET A 15 8.33 4.01 9.55
CA MET A 15 8.23 2.63 9.14
C MET A 15 9.14 2.36 7.95
N GLU A 16 9.73 1.18 7.96
CA GLU A 16 10.44 0.61 6.83
C GLU A 16 9.62 -0.54 6.24
N GLN A 17 9.58 -0.59 4.91
CA GLN A 17 8.81 -1.59 4.19
C GLN A 17 9.48 -1.99 2.88
N ASP A 18 9.20 -3.22 2.48
CA ASP A 18 9.56 -3.79 1.20
C ASP A 18 8.30 -4.22 0.44
N CYS A 19 8.40 -4.25 -0.88
CA CYS A 19 7.32 -4.63 -1.78
C CYS A 19 7.78 -5.82 -2.62
N TYR A 20 6.92 -6.81 -2.79
CA TYR A 20 7.24 -8.08 -3.46
C TYR A 20 6.14 -8.44 -4.45
N TRP A 21 6.54 -9.12 -5.53
CA TRP A 21 5.61 -9.74 -6.47
C TRP A 21 5.16 -11.11 -5.97
N LEU A 22 3.85 -11.30 -5.93
CA LEU A 22 3.25 -12.60 -5.71
C LEU A 22 2.97 -13.28 -7.05
N HIS A 23 3.71 -14.35 -7.35
CA HIS A 23 3.55 -15.12 -8.58
C HIS A 23 2.64 -16.34 -8.36
N ARG A 24 1.40 -16.07 -7.92
CA ARG A 24 0.41 -17.12 -7.67
C ARG A 24 -1.00 -16.56 -7.87
N ASP A 25 -1.84 -17.34 -8.53
CA ASP A 25 -3.27 -17.06 -8.60
C ASP A 25 -3.94 -17.40 -7.26
N ILE A 26 -4.35 -16.37 -6.54
CA ILE A 26 -5.12 -16.47 -5.30
C ILE A 26 -6.23 -15.44 -5.30
N VAL A 27 -7.35 -15.77 -4.66
CA VAL A 27 -8.36 -14.78 -4.26
C VAL A 27 -8.09 -14.47 -2.78
N PRO A 28 -7.67 -13.23 -2.42
CA PRO A 28 -7.39 -12.89 -1.04
C PRO A 28 -8.68 -12.83 -0.23
N GLU A 29 -8.73 -13.61 0.86
CA GLU A 29 -9.84 -13.62 1.81
C GLU A 29 -9.45 -12.84 3.07
N PRO A 30 -10.23 -11.83 3.52
CA PRO A 30 -9.97 -11.10 4.75
C PRO A 30 -10.09 -12.03 5.96
N ALA A 31 -9.16 -11.93 6.91
CA ALA A 31 -9.17 -12.69 8.15
C ALA A 31 -8.34 -12.00 9.25
N ALA A 32 -8.57 -12.41 10.50
CA ALA A 32 -7.91 -11.88 11.70
C ALA A 32 -8.02 -10.34 11.82
N GLU A 33 -6.94 -9.61 11.52
CA GLU A 33 -6.85 -8.15 11.65
C GLU A 33 -7.38 -7.39 10.42
N ILE A 34 -7.76 -8.09 9.35
CA ILE A 34 -8.23 -7.49 8.09
C ILE A 34 -9.74 -7.63 7.98
N GLY A 35 -10.46 -6.50 7.98
CA GLY A 35 -11.92 -6.47 7.86
C GLY A 35 -12.45 -6.62 6.43
N GLU A 36 -11.72 -6.14 5.43
CA GLU A 36 -12.09 -6.28 4.02
C GLU A 36 -10.88 -6.17 3.09
N VAL A 37 -11.01 -6.72 1.88
CA VAL A 37 -10.04 -6.55 0.79
C VAL A 37 -10.75 -5.88 -0.39
N ARG A 38 -10.14 -4.82 -0.92
CA ARG A 38 -10.60 -4.10 -2.11
C ARG A 38 -9.42 -3.79 -3.01
N PHE A 39 -9.68 -3.75 -4.32
CA PHE A 39 -8.71 -3.33 -5.32
C PHE A 39 -8.99 -1.88 -5.72
N PHE A 40 -7.94 -1.09 -5.83
CA PHE A 40 -8.02 0.33 -6.18
C PHE A 40 -7.07 0.61 -7.35
N SER A 41 -7.48 1.51 -8.25
CA SER A 41 -6.52 2.25 -9.05
C SER A 41 -5.74 3.23 -8.17
N VAL A 42 -4.60 3.73 -8.66
CA VAL A 42 -3.83 4.76 -7.93
C VAL A 42 -4.71 5.99 -7.64
N ALA A 43 -5.53 6.41 -8.61
CA ALA A 43 -6.45 7.54 -8.48
C ALA A 43 -7.60 7.29 -7.49
N ASP A 44 -8.05 6.04 -7.34
CA ASP A 44 -9.10 5.70 -6.37
C ASP A 44 -8.54 5.61 -4.95
N TYR A 45 -7.30 5.11 -4.80
CA TYR A 45 -6.62 5.08 -3.51
C TYR A 45 -6.36 6.48 -2.98
N SER A 46 -5.95 7.43 -3.83
CA SER A 46 -5.68 8.82 -3.42
C SER A 46 -6.94 9.60 -2.99
N ARG A 47 -8.12 8.99 -3.13
CA ARG A 47 -9.40 9.57 -2.69
C ARG A 47 -9.92 8.93 -1.40
N GLN A 48 -9.26 7.89 -0.88
CA GLN A 48 -9.65 7.27 0.39
C GLN A 48 -9.35 8.22 1.56
N GLU A 49 -10.13 8.12 2.62
CA GLU A 49 -9.89 8.90 3.85
C GLU A 49 -8.60 8.44 4.55
N ALA A 50 -8.43 7.12 4.67
CA ALA A 50 -7.22 6.51 5.21
C ALA A 50 -6.18 6.33 4.10
N GLN A 51 -5.09 7.09 4.17
CA GLN A 51 -3.99 7.03 3.20
C GLN A 51 -2.66 6.80 3.90
N ALA A 52 -2.07 5.63 3.68
CA ALA A 52 -0.76 5.33 4.22
C ALA A 52 0.34 5.99 3.36
N PRO A 53 1.22 6.85 3.92
CA PRO A 53 2.28 7.51 3.16
C PRO A 53 3.23 6.52 2.49
N GLY A 54 3.45 5.37 3.12
CA GLY A 54 4.19 4.25 2.55
C GLY A 54 3.56 3.71 1.28
N VAL A 55 2.26 3.46 1.28
CA VAL A 55 1.54 2.88 0.12
C VAL A 55 1.55 3.85 -1.05
N ILE A 56 1.28 5.14 -0.84
CA ILE A 56 1.35 6.16 -1.90
C ILE A 56 2.72 6.17 -2.57
N ALA A 57 3.79 6.12 -1.78
CA ALA A 57 5.14 6.12 -2.31
C ALA A 57 5.47 4.85 -3.12
N ILE A 58 4.92 3.69 -2.74
CA ILE A 58 5.05 2.45 -3.53
C ILE A 58 4.28 2.58 -4.84
N LEU A 59 3.03 3.02 -4.80
CA LEU A 59 2.19 3.17 -5.99
C LEU A 59 2.85 4.08 -7.03
N HIS A 60 3.35 5.25 -6.61
CA HIS A 60 4.06 6.15 -7.51
C HIS A 60 5.33 5.51 -8.10
N LYS A 61 6.09 4.76 -7.28
CA LYS A 61 7.30 4.06 -7.76
C LYS A 61 6.93 3.00 -8.80
N LEU A 62 5.91 2.18 -8.54
CA LEU A 62 5.47 1.14 -9.47
C LEU A 62 4.94 1.73 -10.78
N GLN A 63 4.21 2.84 -10.71
CA GLN A 63 3.71 3.56 -11.90
C GLN A 63 4.87 4.14 -12.73
N GLN A 64 5.86 4.76 -12.08
CA GLN A 64 7.07 5.27 -12.74
C GLN A 64 7.90 4.17 -13.42
N GLU A 65 7.90 2.96 -12.83
CA GLU A 65 8.58 1.79 -13.39
C GLU A 65 7.74 1.04 -14.42
N GLY A 66 6.50 1.49 -14.68
CA GLY A 66 5.61 0.89 -15.67
C GLY A 66 5.03 -0.46 -15.26
N PHE A 67 5.02 -0.76 -13.96
CA PHE A 67 4.48 -2.02 -13.43
C PHE A 67 2.97 -1.98 -13.18
N ILE A 68 2.41 -0.79 -12.98
CA ILE A 68 0.98 -0.53 -12.82
C ILE A 68 0.59 0.72 -13.62
N ASP A 69 -0.70 0.90 -13.87
CA ASP A 69 -1.29 2.04 -14.57
C ASP A 69 -1.53 3.27 -13.67
#